data_AF-A0A519LYT4-F1
#
_entry.id   AF-A0A519LYT4-F1
#
_cell.length_a   1.000
_cell.length_b   1.000
_cell.length_c   1.000
_cell.angle_alpha   90.00
_cell.angle_beta   90.00
_cell.angle_gamma   90.00
#
_symmetry.space_group_name_H-M   'P 1'
#
loop_
_entity.id
_entity.type
_entity.pdbx_description
1 polymer ?
#
loop_
_entity_poly.entity_id
_entity_poly.type
_entity_poly.pdbx_seq_one_letter_code
_entity_poly.pdbx_strand_id
1 'polypeptide(L)'
;MKSMLKNLTLFFILGIIYSIGGTIYAIILITGNSAQDGLLGIYILFGLIPVFIFLLLERFLVKKFGNQKVNKIQLYFVLFIVLLWIIRAIANL
;
A
#
# COMPACT_ATOMS: atom_id res chain seq x y z
N MET A 1 -6.35 -4.66 -24.44
CA MET A 1 -6.39 -5.41 -23.16
C MET A 1 -5.04 -6.02 -22.73
N LYS A 2 -4.27 -6.66 -23.64
CA LYS A 2 -2.98 -7.32 -23.31
C LYS A 2 -1.89 -6.39 -22.73
N SER A 3 -1.84 -5.11 -23.09
CA SER A 3 -0.81 -4.18 -22.57
C SER A 3 -1.13 -3.60 -21.19
N MET A 4 -2.41 -3.46 -20.82
CA MET A 4 -2.83 -2.91 -19.52
C MET A 4 -2.51 -3.87 -18.38
N LEU A 5 -2.80 -5.17 -18.56
CA LEU A 5 -2.42 -6.22 -17.61
C LEU A 5 -0.90 -6.38 -17.47
N LYS A 6 -0.14 -6.16 -18.56
CA LYS A 6 1.32 -6.24 -18.54
C LYS A 6 1.99 -5.15 -17.70
N ASN A 7 1.28 -4.08 -17.36
CA ASN A 7 1.80 -2.97 -16.56
C ASN A 7 1.29 -2.96 -15.11
N LEU A 8 0.53 -3.99 -14.71
CA LEU A 8 0.09 -4.17 -13.33
C LEU A 8 1.24 -4.76 -12.50
N THR A 9 1.52 -4.10 -11.39
CA THR A 9 2.54 -4.44 -10.39
C THR A 9 1.83 -4.86 -9.12
N LEU A 10 2.49 -5.69 -8.31
CA LEU A 10 1.90 -6.21 -7.07
C LEU A 10 1.53 -5.08 -6.10
N PHE A 11 2.42 -4.08 -5.93
CA PHE A 11 2.18 -2.95 -5.05
C PHE A 11 1.02 -2.07 -5.50
N PHE A 12 0.79 -1.93 -6.81
CA PHE A 12 -0.34 -1.16 -7.29
C PHE A 12 -1.68 -1.83 -7.02
N ILE A 13 -1.75 -3.15 -7.21
CA ILE A 13 -2.95 -3.93 -6.91
C ILE A 13 -3.23 -3.83 -5.41
N LEU A 14 -2.22 -4.05 -4.57
CA LEU A 14 -2.35 -3.92 -3.11
C LEU A 14 -2.74 -2.51 -2.69
N GLY A 15 -2.17 -1.48 -3.32
CA GLY A 15 -2.50 -0.10 -3.01
C GLY A 15 -3.93 0.27 -3.40
N ILE A 16 -4.46 -0.24 -4.52
CA ILE A 16 -5.87 -0.06 -4.88
C ILE A 16 -6.78 -0.75 -3.86
N ILE A 17 -6.48 -2.00 -3.51
CA ILE A 17 -7.25 -2.75 -2.50
C ILE A 17 -7.23 -2.02 -1.16
N TYR A 18 -6.05 -1.55 -0.74
CA TYR A 18 -5.89 -0.76 0.49
C TYR A 18 -6.67 0.55 0.43
N SER A 19 -6.64 1.27 -0.69
CA SER A 19 -7.38 2.53 -0.82
C SER A 19 -8.89 2.32 -0.76
N ILE A 20 -9.41 1.28 -1.42
CA ILE A 20 -10.85 0.97 -1.39
C ILE A 20 -11.25 0.52 0.02
N GLY A 21 -10.56 -0.49 0.57
CA GLY A 21 -10.85 -1.03 1.90
C GLY A 21 -10.68 0.01 3.00
N GLY A 22 -9.61 0.80 2.95
CA GLY A 22 -9.34 1.89 3.88
C GLY A 22 -10.39 2.99 3.83
N THR A 23 -10.88 3.35 2.63
CA THR A 23 -11.96 4.33 2.49
C THR A 23 -13.27 3.80 3.09
N ILE A 24 -13.66 2.56 2.77
CA ILE A 24 -14.87 1.94 3.32
C ILE A 24 -14.78 1.87 4.85
N TYR A 25 -13.64 1.41 5.38
CA TYR A 25 -13.43 1.28 6.81
C TYR A 25 -13.43 2.64 7.53
N ALA A 26 -12.82 3.66 6.93
CA ALA A 26 -12.85 5.02 7.45
C ALA A 26 -14.27 5.59 7.49
N ILE A 27 -15.09 5.35 6.46
CA ILE A 27 -16.50 5.78 6.45
C ILE A 27 -17.25 5.12 7.63
N ILE A 28 -17.11 3.81 7.80
CA ILE A 28 -17.76 3.07 8.90
C ILE A 28 -17.37 3.69 10.25
N LEU A 29 -16.08 3.94 10.47
CA LEU A 29 -15.56 4.52 11.71
C LEU A 29 -16.05 5.95 11.96
N ILE A 30 -16.06 6.80 10.93
CA ILE A 30 -16.52 8.20 11.03
C ILE A 30 -18.02 8.27 11.32
N THR A 31 -18.81 7.34 10.78
CA THR A 31 -20.25 7.25 11.06
C THR A 31 -20.58 6.55 12.37
N GLY A 32 -19.58 6.07 13.11
CA GLY A 32 -19.74 5.40 14.40
C GLY A 32 -20.12 6.35 15.54
N ASN A 33 -20.53 5.78 16.68
CA ASN A 33 -20.99 6.54 17.85
C ASN A 33 -19.85 7.06 18.75
N SER A 34 -18.59 6.66 18.50
CA SER A 34 -17.45 7.04 19.32
C SER A 34 -16.61 8.14 18.65
N ALA A 35 -16.28 9.19 19.40
CA ALA A 35 -15.36 10.22 18.95
C ALA A 35 -13.96 9.67 18.61
N GLN A 36 -13.52 8.62 19.33
CA GLN A 36 -12.25 7.95 19.08
C GLN A 36 -12.26 7.21 17.73
N ASP A 37 -13.37 6.56 17.39
CA ASP A 37 -13.53 5.87 16.10
C ASP A 37 -13.52 6.88 14.96
N GLY A 38 -14.24 7.99 15.12
CA GLY A 38 -14.24 9.06 14.12
C GLY A 38 -12.86 9.65 13.87
N LEU A 39 -12.07 9.86 14.91
CA LEU A 39 -10.68 10.31 14.78
C LEU A 39 -9.80 9.28 14.07
N LEU A 40 -9.94 7.99 14.41
CA LEU A 40 -9.21 6.91 13.73
C LEU A 40 -9.55 6.83 12.24
N GLY A 41 -10.82 6.98 11.89
CA GLY A 41 -11.28 7.03 10.50
C GLY A 41 -10.65 8.20 9.73
N ILE A 42 -10.56 9.39 10.35
CA ILE A 42 -9.85 10.54 9.77
C ILE A 42 -8.37 10.21 9.55
N TYR A 43 -7.69 9.60 10.53
CA TYR A 43 -6.29 9.21 10.36
C TYR A 43 -6.08 8.22 9.22
N ILE A 44 -6.99 7.26 9.04
CA ILE A 44 -6.94 6.33 7.90
C ILE A 44 -7.06 7.10 6.58
N LEU A 45 -7.99 8.06 6.46
CA LEU A 45 -8.13 8.90 5.26
C LEU A 45 -6.86 9.72 4.98
N PHE A 46 -6.28 10.32 6.01
CA PHE A 46 -4.99 11.02 5.87
C PHE A 46 -3.87 10.06 5.45
N GLY A 47 -3.88 8.83 5.95
CA GLY A 47 -2.96 7.77 5.53
C GLY A 47 -3.11 7.34 4.06
N LEU A 48 -4.25 7.60 3.42
CA LEU A 48 -4.42 7.34 1.98
C LEU A 48 -3.61 8.32 1.12
N ILE A 49 -3.37 9.56 1.58
CA ILE A 49 -2.60 10.56 0.83
C ILE A 49 -1.19 10.06 0.47
N PRO A 50 -0.35 9.60 1.42
CA PRO A 50 0.96 9.05 1.09
C PRO A 50 0.88 7.78 0.25
N VAL A 51 -0.16 6.96 0.41
CA VAL A 51 -0.40 5.78 -0.45
C VAL A 51 -0.65 6.20 -1.90
N PHE A 52 -1.48 7.22 -2.13
CA PHE A 52 -1.71 7.77 -3.47
C PHE A 52 -0.43 8.32 -4.09
N ILE A 53 0.38 9.06 -3.33
CA ILE A 53 1.68 9.57 -3.79
C ILE A 53 2.59 8.40 -4.18
N PHE A 54 2.65 7.35 -3.36
CA PHE A 54 3.44 6.16 -3.65
C PHE A 54 2.98 5.47 -4.95
N LEU A 55 1.67 5.33 -5.16
CA LEU A 55 1.11 4.75 -6.38
C LEU A 55 1.44 5.59 -7.62
N LEU A 56 1.41 6.92 -7.53
CA LEU A 56 1.79 7.80 -8.64
C LEU A 56 3.28 7.64 -9.00
N LEU A 57 4.16 7.61 -8.00
CA LEU A 57 5.60 7.38 -8.20
C LEU A 57 5.86 6.02 -8.84
N GLU A 58 5.18 4.98 -8.36
CA GLU A 58 5.28 3.64 -8.94
C GLU A 58 4.88 3.65 -10.43
N ARG A 59 3.76 4.30 -10.79
CA ARG A 59 3.33 4.42 -12.19
C ARG A 59 4.38 5.13 -13.05
N PHE A 60 5.04 6.15 -12.51
CA PHE A 60 6.14 6.83 -13.18
C PHE A 60 7.35 5.90 -13.39
N LEU A 61 7.74 5.13 -12.36
CA LEU A 61 8.84 4.17 -12.43
C LEU A 61 8.55 3.03 -13.42
N VAL A 62 7.33 2.49 -13.44
CA VAL A 62 6.92 1.44 -14.39
C VAL A 62 6.97 1.97 -15.82
N LYS A 63 6.54 3.21 -16.06
CA LYS A 63 6.65 3.84 -17.39
C LYS A 63 8.11 4.03 -17.83
N LYS A 64 9.00 4.39 -16.90
CA LYS A 64 10.42 4.67 -17.20
C LYS A 64 11.29 3.41 -17.32
N PHE A 65 11.08 2.41 -16.47
CA PHE A 65 11.97 1.25 -16.32
C PHE A 65 11.32 -0.08 -16.75
N GLY A 66 10.01 -0.10 -17.00
CA GLY A 66 9.23 -1.29 -17.33
C GLY A 66 8.80 -2.09 -16.10
N ASN A 67 7.71 -2.84 -16.23
CA ASN A 67 7.12 -3.61 -15.12
C ASN A 67 8.10 -4.62 -14.51
N GLN A 68 8.79 -5.42 -15.32
CA GLN A 68 9.65 -6.51 -14.81
C GLN A 68 10.73 -6.04 -13.82
N LYS A 69 11.41 -4.92 -14.13
CA LYS A 69 12.46 -4.38 -13.27
C LYS A 69 11.88 -3.81 -11.97
N VAL A 70 10.79 -3.06 -12.08
CA VAL A 70 10.11 -2.45 -10.92
C VAL A 70 9.56 -3.54 -9.99
N ASN A 71 8.89 -4.55 -10.52
CA ASN A 71 8.33 -5.65 -9.73
C ASN A 71 9.43 -6.47 -9.03
N LYS A 72 10.61 -6.62 -9.65
CA LYS A 72 11.77 -7.27 -9.02
C LYS A 72 12.29 -6.48 -7.82
N ILE A 73 12.43 -5.16 -7.95
CA ILE A 73 12.85 -4.28 -6.84
C ILE A 73 11.82 -4.31 -5.71
N GLN A 74 10.55 -4.23 -6.06
CA GLN A 74 9.43 -4.36 -5.14
C GLN A 74 9.48 -5.66 -4.33
N LEU A 75 9.79 -6.78 -4.98
CA LEU A 75 9.96 -8.06 -4.30
C LEU A 75 11.12 -8.03 -3.29
N TYR A 76 12.26 -7.44 -3.65
CA TYR A 76 13.38 -7.28 -2.71
C TYR A 76 13.00 -6.42 -1.51
N PHE A 77 12.18 -5.38 -1.72
CA PHE A 77 11.68 -4.54 -0.63
C PHE A 77 10.79 -5.35 0.34
N VAL A 78 9.89 -6.19 -0.17
CA VAL A 78 9.08 -7.10 0.65
C VAL A 78 9.96 -8.09 1.41
N LEU A 79 10.91 -8.73 0.73
CA LEU A 79 11.86 -9.65 1.36
C LEU A 79 12.67 -8.98 2.47
N PHE A 80 13.07 -7.73 2.27
CA PHE A 80 13.78 -6.96 3.28
C PHE A 80 12.91 -6.69 4.51
N ILE A 81 11.64 -6.32 4.33
CA ILE A 81 10.69 -6.14 5.45
C ILE A 81 10.49 -7.46 6.21
N VAL A 82 10.33 -8.58 5.50
CA VAL A 82 10.22 -9.92 6.10
C VAL A 82 11.48 -10.27 6.90
N LEU A 83 12.66 -9.99 6.36
CA LEU A 83 13.93 -10.20 7.05
C LEU A 83 14.01 -9.38 8.35
N LEU A 84 13.63 -8.11 8.32
CA LEU A 84 13.59 -7.25 9.51
C LEU A 84 12.65 -7.80 10.58
N TRP A 85 11.50 -8.35 10.17
CA TRP A 85 10.56 -9.02 11.08
C TRP A 85 11.17 -10.26 11.73
N ILE A 86 11.89 -11.09 10.96
CA ILE A 86 12.61 -12.27 11.48
C ILE A 86 13.67 -11.84 12.49
N ILE A 87 14.48 -10.84 12.17
CA ILE A 87 15.52 -10.32 13.08
C ILE A 87 14.88 -9.82 14.38
N ARG A 88 13.80 -9.04 14.28
CA ARG A 88 13.06 -8.56 15.46
C ARG A 88 12.53 -9.72 16.30
N ALA A 89 11.97 -10.76 15.67
CA ALA A 89 11.44 -11.92 16.37
C ALA A 89 12.52 -12.70 17.13
N ILE A 90 13.72 -12.81 16.56
CA ILE A 90 14.87 -13.46 17.20
C ILE A 90 15.46 -12.59 18.32
N ALA A 91 15.59 -11.27 18.10
CA ALA A 91 16.20 -10.35 19.06
C ALA A 91 15.29 -10.03 20.26
N ASN A 92 13.98 -10.17 20.12
CA ASN A 92 12.99 -10.04 21.20
C ASN A 92 12.68 -11.38 21.90
N LEU A 93 13.49 -12.42 21.65
CA LEU A 93 13.39 -13.75 22.24
C LEU A 93 14.36 -13.89 23.41
#